data_AF-A0A369J2Z7-F1
#
_entry.id   AF-A0A369J2Z7-F1
#
_cell.length_a   1.000
_cell.length_b   1.000
_cell.length_c   1.000
_cell.angle_alpha   90.00
_cell.angle_beta   90.00
_cell.angle_gamma   90.00
#
_symmetry.space_group_name_H-M   'P 1'
#
loop_
_entity.id
_entity.type
_entity.pdbx_description
1 polymer ?
#
loop_
_entity_poly.entity_id
_entity_poly.type
_entity_poly.pdbx_seq_one_letter_code
_entity_poly.pdbx_strand_id
1 'polypeptide(L)'
;MKNSGLAPSKAVIPSKIEREGLFKLDVDDDIWQDIGLDDDNLNGVIPAWLGDENTRKGIKAMLELDRCVEEEQRLAMERCTLQEWLLEEWNSLLAALEICEDIDITYQLEQRKTYLCHLCAIWEQKTRPLATQYDMPNTWGPSEAEIHEAIKLDQNASWDYDDSEDINDSDYDSEIDGEDEELLEAFELSTLADAYRNEEILSVESLFPASKGNEIEVMSLLMSGTPGLSRSKSPRKRNRRDDDDL
;
A
#
# COMPACT_ATOMS: atom_id res chain seq x y z
N MET A 1 -1.42 -4.96 -34.19
CA MET A 1 -2.16 -4.28 -35.28
C MET A 1 -1.49 -2.94 -35.52
N LYS A 2 -1.27 -2.54 -36.79
CA LYS A 2 -0.63 -1.26 -37.11
C LYS A 2 -1.68 -0.16 -37.01
N ASN A 3 -1.52 0.79 -36.09
CA ASN A 3 -2.39 1.97 -36.01
C ASN A 3 -2.14 2.81 -37.26
N SER A 4 -3.14 2.94 -38.13
CA SER A 4 -3.05 3.58 -39.45
C SER A 4 -2.88 5.11 -39.40
N GLY A 5 -2.62 5.70 -38.23
CA GLY A 5 -2.50 7.16 -38.05
C GLY A 5 -3.76 7.94 -38.44
N LEU A 6 -4.85 7.25 -38.79
CA LEU A 6 -6.11 7.83 -39.19
C LEU A 6 -6.93 8.15 -37.95
N ALA A 7 -7.49 9.36 -37.92
CA ALA A 7 -8.43 9.74 -36.88
C ALA A 7 -9.66 8.82 -36.92
N PRO A 8 -10.26 8.49 -35.76
CA PRO A 8 -11.52 7.72 -35.70
C PRO A 8 -12.61 8.34 -36.58
N SER A 9 -13.51 7.51 -37.12
CA SER A 9 -14.57 7.91 -38.08
C SER A 9 -15.52 9.03 -37.61
N LYS A 10 -15.46 9.44 -36.34
CA LYS A 10 -16.27 10.51 -35.73
C LYS A 10 -15.42 11.57 -35.01
N ALA A 11 -14.10 11.56 -35.21
CA ALA A 11 -13.24 12.57 -34.63
C ALA A 11 -13.41 13.87 -35.41
N VAL A 12 -13.95 14.89 -34.74
CA VAL A 12 -14.02 16.25 -35.26
C VAL A 12 -12.71 16.94 -34.92
N ILE A 13 -12.10 17.59 -35.91
CA ILE A 13 -10.85 18.34 -35.71
C ILE A 13 -11.21 19.65 -34.99
N PRO A 14 -10.61 19.94 -33.82
CA PRO A 14 -10.84 21.22 -33.15
C PRO A 14 -10.40 22.41 -34.02
N SER A 15 -11.03 23.55 -33.80
CA SER A 15 -10.61 24.82 -34.39
C SER A 15 -9.17 25.15 -33.97
N LYS A 16 -8.42 25.80 -34.88
CA LYS A 16 -7.01 26.14 -34.64
C LYS A 16 -6.94 27.27 -33.61
N ILE A 17 -6.31 27.01 -32.47
CA ILE A 17 -6.10 28.01 -31.43
C ILE A 17 -5.18 29.14 -31.92
N GLU A 18 -5.64 30.38 -31.82
CA GLU A 18 -4.84 31.56 -32.10
C GLU A 18 -3.79 31.78 -30.99
N ARG A 19 -2.55 32.04 -31.37
CA ARG A 19 -1.44 32.20 -30.41
C ARG A 19 -1.36 33.62 -29.85
N GLU A 20 -1.95 34.57 -30.56
CA GLU A 20 -2.08 35.94 -30.12
C GLU A 20 -3.21 36.01 -29.10
N GLY A 21 -2.96 36.56 -27.90
CA GLY A 21 -4.02 36.65 -26.89
C GLY A 21 -4.32 35.35 -26.13
N LEU A 22 -3.55 34.26 -26.32
CA LEU A 22 -3.72 32.99 -25.58
C LEU A 22 -3.66 33.13 -24.05
N PHE A 23 -3.05 34.20 -23.53
CA PHE A 23 -3.01 34.51 -22.09
C PHE A 23 -4.02 35.59 -21.67
N LYS A 24 -4.86 36.04 -22.60
CA LYS A 24 -5.99 36.96 -22.40
C LYS A 24 -7.30 36.22 -22.70
N LEU A 25 -7.36 34.96 -22.29
CA LEU A 25 -8.51 34.09 -22.52
C LEU A 25 -9.72 34.59 -21.74
N ASP A 26 -10.84 34.76 -22.44
CA ASP A 26 -12.16 35.00 -21.86
C ASP A 26 -13.03 33.73 -21.91
N VAL A 27 -14.15 33.71 -21.19
CA VAL A 27 -15.10 32.58 -21.14
C VAL A 27 -15.79 32.38 -22.50
N ASP A 28 -15.91 33.44 -23.29
CA ASP A 28 -16.53 33.42 -24.63
C ASP A 28 -15.55 33.00 -25.75
N ASP A 29 -14.28 32.72 -25.44
CA ASP A 29 -13.29 32.35 -26.46
C ASP A 29 -13.52 30.93 -27.00
N ASP A 30 -13.30 30.78 -28.31
CA ASP A 30 -13.49 29.54 -29.09
C ASP A 30 -12.70 28.32 -28.58
N ILE A 31 -11.77 28.50 -27.65
CA ILE A 31 -11.07 27.39 -27.00
C ILE A 31 -11.97 26.61 -26.02
N TRP A 32 -13.07 27.23 -25.58
CA TRP A 32 -14.13 26.63 -24.76
C TRP A 32 -15.22 26.00 -25.62
N GLN A 33 -15.01 25.88 -26.94
CA GLN A 33 -15.94 25.15 -27.80
C GLN A 33 -16.05 23.71 -27.32
N ASP A 34 -17.27 23.35 -26.93
CA ASP A 34 -17.73 22.02 -26.55
C ASP A 34 -17.87 21.13 -27.82
N ILE A 35 -16.79 21.03 -28.60
CA ILE A 35 -16.75 20.31 -29.87
C ILE A 35 -17.06 18.82 -29.61
N GLY A 36 -18.27 18.39 -29.96
CA GLY A 36 -18.76 17.02 -29.74
C GLY A 36 -19.77 16.88 -28.59
N LEU A 37 -20.15 17.97 -27.94
CA LEU A 37 -21.27 18.04 -27.00
C LEU A 37 -22.43 18.89 -27.56
N ASP A 38 -22.58 18.95 -28.89
CA ASP A 38 -23.75 19.59 -29.49
C ASP A 38 -25.03 18.91 -28.97
N ASP A 39 -25.83 19.66 -28.21
CA ASP A 39 -27.12 19.25 -27.65
C ASP A 39 -28.08 18.72 -28.73
N ASP A 40 -27.91 19.17 -29.97
CA ASP A 40 -28.76 18.81 -31.11
C ASP A 40 -28.58 17.36 -31.60
N ASN A 41 -27.52 16.66 -31.17
CA ASN A 41 -27.28 15.25 -31.52
C ASN A 41 -27.45 14.28 -30.34
N LEU A 42 -27.82 14.80 -29.17
CA LEU A 42 -28.26 14.01 -28.04
C LEU A 42 -29.75 13.73 -28.22
N ASN A 43 -30.08 12.58 -28.81
CA ASN A 43 -31.35 11.91 -28.49
C ASN A 43 -31.34 11.54 -27.00
N GLY A 44 -31.40 12.52 -26.08
CA GLY A 44 -31.76 12.50 -24.65
C GLY A 44 -31.28 11.39 -23.72
N VAL A 45 -30.50 10.42 -24.17
CA VAL A 45 -30.16 9.22 -23.40
C VAL A 45 -28.84 9.50 -22.70
N ILE A 46 -28.96 9.91 -21.44
CA ILE A 46 -27.85 9.99 -20.50
C ILE A 46 -27.14 8.61 -20.52
N PRO A 47 -25.83 8.54 -20.82
CA PRO A 47 -25.10 7.28 -20.80
C PRO A 47 -25.27 6.57 -19.46
N ALA A 48 -25.38 5.24 -19.46
CA ALA A 48 -25.63 4.48 -18.23
C ALA A 48 -24.55 4.69 -17.14
N TRP A 49 -23.28 4.84 -17.53
CA TRP A 49 -22.19 5.17 -16.60
C TRP A 49 -22.36 6.54 -15.92
N LEU A 50 -23.19 7.43 -16.47
CA LEU A 50 -23.48 8.75 -15.91
C LEU A 50 -24.83 8.75 -15.17
N GLY A 51 -25.88 8.17 -15.78
CA GLY A 51 -27.27 8.28 -15.34
C GLY A 51 -27.85 7.07 -14.60
N ASP A 52 -27.23 5.89 -14.69
CA ASP A 52 -27.68 4.70 -13.96
C ASP A 52 -26.75 4.40 -12.77
N GLU A 53 -27.33 4.43 -11.57
CA GLU A 53 -26.59 4.19 -10.33
C GLU A 53 -26.03 2.77 -10.24
N ASN A 54 -26.75 1.78 -10.76
CA ASN A 54 -26.27 0.40 -10.73
C ASN A 54 -25.05 0.21 -11.62
N THR A 55 -25.07 0.81 -12.82
CA THR A 55 -23.90 0.85 -13.70
C THR A 55 -22.70 1.52 -13.03
N ARG A 56 -22.89 2.66 -12.34
CA ARG A 56 -21.80 3.33 -11.61
C ARG A 56 -21.23 2.49 -10.48
N LYS A 57 -22.10 1.87 -9.67
CA LYS A 57 -21.69 0.96 -8.60
C LYS A 57 -20.94 -0.24 -9.15
N GLY A 58 -21.42 -0.82 -10.27
CA GLY A 58 -20.76 -1.93 -10.95
C GLY A 58 -19.35 -1.57 -11.44
N ILE A 59 -19.19 -0.40 -12.08
CA ILE A 59 -17.88 0.08 -12.53
C ILE A 59 -16.93 0.25 -11.33
N LYS A 60 -17.40 0.87 -10.24
CA LYS A 60 -16.59 1.03 -9.03
C LYS A 60 -16.18 -0.30 -8.42
N ALA A 61 -17.12 -1.25 -8.30
CA ALA A 61 -16.85 -2.58 -7.75
C ALA A 61 -15.84 -3.35 -8.59
N MET A 62 -15.93 -3.28 -9.92
CA MET A 62 -14.97 -3.91 -10.83
C MET A 62 -13.57 -3.29 -10.67
N LEU A 63 -13.46 -1.96 -10.62
CA LEU A 63 -12.18 -1.29 -10.42
C LEU A 63 -11.58 -1.56 -9.04
N GLU A 64 -12.41 -1.67 -8.01
CA GLU A 64 -11.94 -2.04 -6.67
C GLU A 64 -11.44 -3.48 -6.64
N LEU A 65 -12.13 -4.41 -7.30
CA LEU A 65 -11.68 -5.79 -7.45
C LEU A 65 -10.32 -5.85 -8.16
N ASP A 66 -10.17 -5.16 -9.29
CA ASP A 66 -8.91 -5.09 -10.03
C ASP A 66 -7.78 -4.55 -9.14
N ARG A 67 -8.07 -3.53 -8.33
CA ARG A 67 -7.13 -2.95 -7.38
C ARG A 67 -6.77 -3.93 -6.25
N CYS A 68 -7.73 -4.66 -5.71
CA CYS A 68 -7.48 -5.70 -4.70
C CYS A 68 -6.56 -6.78 -5.26
N VAL A 69 -6.78 -7.23 -6.51
CA VAL A 69 -5.93 -8.23 -7.16
C VAL A 69 -4.49 -7.70 -7.36
N GLU A 70 -4.33 -6.45 -7.79
CA GLU A 70 -3.02 -5.81 -7.89
C GLU A 70 -2.33 -5.71 -6.51
N GLU A 71 -3.09 -5.31 -5.49
CA GLU A 71 -2.58 -5.15 -4.13
C GLU A 71 -2.16 -6.48 -3.51
N GLU A 72 -2.93 -7.55 -3.69
CA GLU A 72 -2.57 -8.90 -3.22
C GLU A 72 -1.25 -9.37 -3.86
N GLN A 73 -1.07 -9.15 -5.16
CA GLN A 73 0.18 -9.48 -5.86
C GLN A 73 1.36 -8.66 -5.33
N ARG A 74 1.13 -7.36 -5.07
CA ARG A 74 2.16 -6.48 -4.49
C ARG A 74 2.56 -6.94 -3.10
N LEU A 75 1.59 -7.23 -2.23
CA LEU A 75 1.82 -7.72 -0.87
C LEU A 75 2.54 -9.06 -0.85
N ALA A 76 2.20 -9.98 -1.78
CA ALA A 76 2.90 -11.25 -1.90
C ALA A 76 4.38 -11.06 -2.27
N MET A 77 4.69 -10.13 -3.18
CA MET A 77 6.06 -9.75 -3.52
C MET A 77 6.79 -9.08 -2.35
N GLU A 78 6.13 -8.16 -1.64
CA GLU A 78 6.70 -7.48 -0.48
C GLU A 78 7.01 -8.47 0.65
N ARG A 79 6.10 -9.41 0.95
CA ARG A 79 6.36 -10.50 1.91
C ARG A 79 7.62 -11.29 1.55
N CYS A 80 7.74 -11.73 0.29
CA CYS A 80 8.92 -12.48 -0.14
C CYS A 80 10.20 -11.66 0.02
N THR A 81 10.17 -10.39 -0.40
CA THR A 81 11.32 -9.47 -0.30
C THR A 81 11.77 -9.26 1.15
N LEU A 82 10.82 -9.09 2.08
CA LEU A 82 11.12 -8.96 3.51
C LEU A 82 11.79 -10.21 4.07
N GLN A 83 11.30 -11.39 3.67
CA GLN A 83 11.83 -12.66 4.13
C GLN A 83 13.23 -12.93 3.53
N GLU A 84 13.44 -12.64 2.24
CA GLU A 84 14.78 -12.72 1.61
C GLU A 84 15.79 -11.82 2.30
N TRP A 85 15.41 -10.56 2.54
CA TRP A 85 16.27 -9.60 3.22
C TRP A 85 16.64 -10.07 4.62
N LEU A 86 15.68 -10.56 5.39
CA LEU A 86 15.95 -11.02 6.75
C LEU A 86 16.85 -12.26 6.76
N LEU A 87 16.65 -13.19 5.83
CA LEU A 87 17.51 -14.37 5.68
C LEU A 87 18.95 -13.96 5.33
N GLU A 88 19.13 -13.04 4.38
CA GLU A 88 20.45 -12.55 3.99
C GLU A 88 21.16 -11.83 5.15
N GLU A 89 20.45 -10.94 5.82
CA GLU A 89 20.97 -10.18 6.97
C GLU A 89 21.33 -11.14 8.12
N TRP A 90 20.47 -12.12 8.42
CA TRP A 90 20.71 -13.11 9.46
C TRP A 90 21.95 -13.96 9.19
N ASN A 91 22.08 -14.47 7.96
CA ASN A 91 23.25 -15.26 7.57
C ASN A 91 24.54 -14.43 7.60
N SER A 92 24.47 -13.17 7.15
CA SER A 92 25.60 -12.25 7.19
C SER A 92 26.02 -11.93 8.62
N LEU A 93 25.06 -11.76 9.52
CA LEU A 93 25.31 -11.52 10.94
C LEU A 93 25.96 -12.73 11.61
N LEU A 94 25.47 -13.94 11.35
CA LEU A 94 26.07 -15.16 11.91
C LEU A 94 27.51 -15.35 11.42
N ALA A 95 27.78 -15.12 10.13
CA ALA A 95 29.12 -15.17 9.59
C ALA A 95 30.04 -14.11 10.21
N ALA A 96 29.53 -12.90 10.46
CA ALA A 96 30.28 -11.85 11.13
C ALA A 96 30.62 -12.22 12.59
N LEU A 97 29.67 -12.79 13.34
CA LEU A 97 29.90 -13.28 14.70
C LEU A 97 30.94 -14.41 14.76
N GLU A 98 31.00 -15.27 13.75
CA GLU A 98 31.98 -16.36 13.70
C GLU A 98 33.42 -15.86 13.47
N ILE A 99 33.58 -14.76 12.72
CA ILE A 99 34.90 -14.24 12.32
C ILE A 99 35.39 -13.13 13.28
N CYS A 100 34.48 -12.46 13.99
CA CYS A 100 34.85 -11.34 14.84
C CYS A 100 35.58 -11.81 16.10
N GLU A 101 36.78 -11.27 16.31
CA GLU A 101 37.58 -11.51 17.53
C GLU A 101 37.44 -10.36 18.56
N ASP A 102 36.94 -9.21 18.13
CA ASP A 102 36.81 -8.02 18.96
C ASP A 102 35.54 -8.12 19.83
N ILE A 103 35.72 -8.05 21.14
CA ILE A 103 34.66 -8.19 22.14
C ILE A 103 33.60 -7.08 21.99
N ASP A 104 34.03 -5.84 21.71
CA ASP A 104 33.12 -4.70 21.62
C ASP A 104 32.23 -4.82 20.38
N ILE A 105 32.80 -5.27 19.26
CA ILE A 105 32.06 -5.51 18.03
C ILE A 105 31.15 -6.73 18.15
N THR A 106 31.62 -7.79 18.81
CA THR A 106 30.83 -8.99 19.08
C THR A 106 29.58 -8.64 19.89
N TYR A 107 29.71 -7.82 20.93
CA TYR A 107 28.57 -7.33 21.71
C TYR A 107 27.56 -6.57 20.82
N GLN A 108 28.02 -5.68 19.94
CA GLN A 108 27.12 -4.96 19.02
C GLN A 108 26.41 -5.91 18.04
N LEU A 109 27.10 -6.94 17.55
CA LEU A 109 26.51 -7.96 16.69
C LEU A 109 25.48 -8.82 17.44
N GLU A 110 25.71 -9.13 18.72
CA GLU A 110 24.73 -9.80 19.57
C GLU A 110 23.49 -8.94 19.80
N GLN A 111 23.64 -7.64 20.05
CA GLN A 111 22.50 -6.72 20.14
C GLN A 111 21.72 -6.65 18.82
N ARG A 112 22.43 -6.62 17.69
CA ARG A 112 21.81 -6.68 16.37
C ARG A 112 21.09 -8.01 16.15
N LYS A 113 21.63 -9.13 16.62
CA LYS A 113 21.00 -10.47 16.57
C LYS A 113 19.66 -10.45 17.29
N THR A 114 19.64 -9.96 18.53
CA THR A 114 18.42 -9.82 19.34
C THR A 114 17.39 -8.96 18.61
N TYR A 115 17.80 -7.81 18.08
CA TYR A 115 16.91 -6.95 17.29
C TYR A 115 16.29 -7.67 16.08
N LEU A 116 17.08 -8.43 15.31
CA LEU A 116 16.56 -9.17 14.16
C LEU A 116 15.57 -10.26 14.57
N CYS A 117 15.76 -10.91 15.72
CA CYS A 117 14.78 -11.85 16.27
C CYS A 117 13.43 -11.17 16.58
N HIS A 118 13.45 -9.96 17.18
CA HIS A 118 12.23 -9.19 17.40
C HIS A 118 11.55 -8.80 16.09
N LEU A 119 12.34 -8.31 15.14
CA LEU A 119 11.84 -7.92 13.82
C LEU A 119 11.19 -9.12 13.12
N CYS A 120 11.83 -10.29 13.19
CA CYS A 120 11.31 -11.55 12.69
C CYS A 120 9.93 -11.88 13.28
N ALA A 121 9.80 -11.82 14.62
CA ALA A 121 8.54 -12.12 15.29
C ALA A 121 7.39 -11.24 14.80
N ILE A 122 7.64 -9.93 14.65
CA ILE A 122 6.64 -8.96 14.22
C ILE A 122 6.27 -9.17 12.76
N TRP A 123 7.27 -9.30 11.89
CA TRP A 123 7.05 -9.42 10.45
C TRP A 123 6.42 -10.75 10.09
N GLU A 124 6.87 -11.85 10.66
CA GLU A 124 6.28 -13.17 10.45
C GLU A 124 4.81 -13.16 10.89
N GLN A 125 4.49 -12.62 12.07
CA GLN A 125 3.10 -12.52 12.54
C GLN A 125 2.21 -11.73 11.57
N LYS A 126 2.67 -10.56 11.10
CA LYS A 126 1.89 -9.68 10.21
C LYS A 126 1.75 -10.24 8.79
N THR A 127 2.74 -10.97 8.30
CA THR A 127 2.77 -11.47 6.92
C THR A 127 2.28 -12.90 6.78
N ARG A 128 2.12 -13.65 7.88
CA ARG A 128 1.63 -15.04 7.89
C ARG A 128 0.35 -15.27 7.08
N PRO A 129 -0.66 -14.37 7.09
CA PRO A 129 -1.88 -14.56 6.29
C PRO A 129 -1.69 -14.38 4.79
N LEU A 130 -0.65 -13.65 4.36
CA LEU A 130 -0.42 -13.30 2.96
C LEU A 130 0.14 -14.51 2.20
N ALA A 131 -0.18 -14.69 0.93
CA ALA A 131 0.50 -15.71 0.13
C ALA A 131 1.94 -15.28 -0.21
N THR A 132 2.82 -16.24 -0.52
CA THR A 132 4.12 -15.94 -1.15
C THR A 132 3.95 -15.89 -2.67
N GLN A 133 4.67 -14.99 -3.35
CA GLN A 133 4.61 -14.91 -4.80
C GLN A 133 5.33 -16.10 -5.48
N TYR A 134 6.37 -16.61 -4.83
CA TYR A 134 7.17 -17.76 -5.29
C TYR A 134 7.54 -18.66 -4.11
N ASP A 135 8.18 -19.79 -4.41
CA ASP A 135 8.59 -20.78 -3.42
C ASP A 135 9.61 -20.15 -2.47
N MET A 136 9.28 -20.12 -1.19
CA MET A 136 10.08 -19.52 -0.13
C MET A 136 10.28 -20.55 0.98
N PRO A 137 11.43 -20.54 1.67
CA PRO A 137 11.63 -21.40 2.82
C PRO A 137 10.57 -21.11 3.89
N ASN A 138 10.22 -22.11 4.70
CA ASN A 138 9.27 -21.91 5.79
C ASN A 138 9.87 -21.11 6.96
N THR A 139 11.18 -20.91 6.96
CA THR A 139 11.93 -20.22 8.01
C THR A 139 12.35 -18.83 7.57
N TRP A 140 12.38 -17.88 8.51
CA TRP A 140 12.83 -16.51 8.32
C TRP A 140 14.31 -16.27 8.72
N GLY A 141 14.98 -17.31 9.20
CA GLY A 141 16.39 -17.30 9.60
C GLY A 141 16.57 -17.74 11.05
N PRO A 142 16.15 -16.91 12.03
CA PRO A 142 16.18 -17.28 13.43
C PRO A 142 15.33 -18.52 13.73
N SER A 143 15.77 -19.34 14.68
CA SER A 143 14.95 -20.44 15.21
C SER A 143 13.87 -19.91 16.15
N GLU A 144 12.78 -20.66 16.29
CA GLU A 144 11.69 -20.31 17.24
C GLU A 144 12.20 -20.14 18.68
N ALA A 145 13.21 -20.91 19.08
CA ALA A 145 13.86 -20.76 20.38
C ALA A 145 14.59 -19.42 20.53
N GLU A 146 15.35 -19.00 19.52
CA GLU A 146 16.07 -17.70 19.51
C GLU A 146 15.10 -16.52 19.49
N ILE A 147 13.97 -16.65 18.78
CA ILE A 147 12.91 -15.65 18.78
C ILE A 147 12.30 -15.52 20.17
N HIS A 148 11.95 -16.64 20.80
CA HIS A 148 11.40 -16.64 22.15
C HIS A 148 12.37 -16.10 23.21
N GLU A 149 13.66 -16.39 23.07
CA GLU A 149 14.69 -15.88 23.98
C GLU A 149 14.83 -14.36 23.87
N ALA A 150 14.91 -13.82 22.65
CA ALA A 150 14.97 -12.37 22.42
C ALA A 150 13.77 -11.64 23.03
N ILE A 151 12.56 -12.15 22.80
CA ILE A 151 11.32 -11.57 23.35
C ILE A 151 11.33 -11.56 24.89
N LYS A 152 11.81 -12.64 25.52
CA LYS A 152 11.91 -12.73 26.98
C LYS A 152 12.93 -11.75 27.55
N LEU A 153 14.08 -11.57 26.89
CA LEU A 153 15.11 -10.65 27.35
C LEU A 153 14.60 -9.20 27.36
N ASP A 154 13.85 -8.79 26.35
CA ASP A 154 13.27 -7.45 26.25
C ASP A 154 12.18 -7.21 27.31
N GLN A 155 11.30 -8.20 27.51
CA GLN A 155 10.33 -8.15 28.61
C GLN A 155 11.03 -8.02 29.95
N ASN A 156 12.01 -8.87 30.24
CA ASN A 156 12.74 -8.84 31.51
C ASN A 156 13.55 -7.55 31.71
N ALA A 157 14.14 -6.99 30.65
CA ALA A 157 14.84 -5.71 30.71
C ALA A 157 13.90 -4.54 31.03
N SER A 158 12.64 -4.62 30.62
CA SER A 158 11.61 -3.63 30.97
C SER A 158 11.22 -3.67 32.46
N TRP A 159 11.48 -4.76 33.19
CA TRP A 159 11.15 -4.91 34.61
C TRP A 159 12.33 -4.64 35.55
N ASP A 160 13.54 -4.40 35.03
CA ASP A 160 14.75 -4.18 35.85
C ASP A 160 14.90 -2.72 36.34
N TYR A 161 13.84 -1.92 36.24
CA TYR A 161 13.67 -0.64 36.93
C TYR A 161 12.95 -0.83 38.28
N ASP A 162 13.34 -1.83 39.07
CA ASP A 162 12.87 -1.93 40.46
C ASP A 162 13.76 -1.06 41.34
N ASP A 163 13.24 0.14 41.57
CA ASP A 163 13.38 1.02 42.71
C ASP A 163 14.11 0.40 43.92
N SER A 164 15.44 0.51 43.90
CA SER A 164 16.23 0.41 45.11
C SER A 164 16.68 1.82 45.51
N GLU A 165 15.77 2.68 45.98
CA GLU A 165 16.11 3.60 47.07
C GLU A 165 14.89 4.21 47.80
N ASP A 166 14.78 3.77 49.05
CA ASP A 166 14.33 4.52 50.22
C ASP A 166 12.85 4.46 50.62
N ILE A 167 12.64 3.81 51.76
CA ILE A 167 11.42 3.86 52.56
C ILE A 167 11.25 5.30 53.01
N ASN A 168 10.42 6.07 52.32
CA ASN A 168 9.84 7.27 52.89
C ASN A 168 8.32 7.20 52.75
N ASP A 169 7.70 6.95 53.90
CA ASP A 169 6.26 6.99 54.15
C ASP A 169 5.75 8.41 53.83
N SER A 170 5.36 8.64 52.58
CA SER A 170 4.59 9.82 52.20
C SER A 170 3.22 9.40 51.68
N ASP A 171 2.25 9.54 52.57
CA ASP A 171 0.81 9.60 52.34
C ASP A 171 0.49 10.69 51.30
N TYR A 172 0.68 10.37 50.02
CA TYR A 172 0.31 11.22 48.90
C TYR A 172 -0.76 10.49 48.09
N ASP A 173 -2.00 10.92 48.29
CA ASP A 173 -3.17 10.67 47.46
C ASP A 173 -2.86 11.17 46.04
N SER A 174 -2.24 10.32 45.23
CA SER A 174 -2.05 10.58 43.81
C SER A 174 -3.34 10.20 43.11
N GLU A 175 -4.21 11.20 42.92
CA GLU A 175 -5.28 11.13 41.94
C GLU A 175 -4.65 10.69 40.60
N ILE A 176 -4.98 9.48 40.17
CA ILE A 176 -4.62 8.95 38.85
C ILE A 176 -5.20 9.92 37.82
N ASP A 177 -4.31 10.59 37.10
CA ASP A 177 -4.65 11.59 36.10
C ASP A 177 -5.39 10.89 34.94
N GLY A 178 -6.54 11.42 34.56
CA GLY A 178 -7.53 10.78 33.70
C GLY A 178 -7.12 10.59 32.23
N GLU A 179 -5.84 10.70 31.89
CA GLU A 179 -5.33 10.52 30.52
C GLU A 179 -5.20 9.04 30.13
N ASP A 180 -4.95 8.14 31.08
CA ASP A 180 -4.84 6.70 30.81
C ASP A 180 -6.22 6.04 30.58
N GLU A 181 -7.29 6.61 31.15
CA GLU A 181 -8.65 6.10 30.98
C GLU A 181 -9.20 6.43 29.58
N GLU A 182 -8.85 7.58 29.01
CA GLU A 182 -9.23 7.96 27.64
C GLU A 182 -8.50 7.10 26.58
N LEU A 183 -7.26 6.69 26.85
CA LEU A 183 -6.51 5.76 25.99
C LEU A 183 -7.09 4.33 26.02
N LEU A 184 -7.48 3.86 27.19
CA LEU A 184 -8.19 2.59 27.34
C LEU A 184 -9.56 2.62 26.64
N GLU A 185 -10.32 3.71 26.79
CA GLU A 185 -11.60 3.88 26.10
C GLU A 185 -11.43 3.92 24.58
N ALA A 186 -10.38 4.59 24.06
CA ALA A 186 -10.10 4.61 22.62
C ALA A 186 -9.72 3.22 22.07
N PHE A 187 -8.97 2.42 22.85
CA PHE A 187 -8.63 1.05 22.48
C PHE A 187 -9.87 0.14 22.47
N GLU A 188 -10.73 0.26 23.49
CA GLU A 188 -11.99 -0.48 23.56
C GLU A 188 -12.97 -0.06 22.44
N LEU A 189 -13.04 1.23 22.11
CA LEU A 189 -13.89 1.72 21.03
C LEU A 189 -13.41 1.25 19.65
N SER A 190 -12.09 1.19 19.44
CA SER A 190 -11.51 0.65 18.20
C SER A 190 -11.78 -0.85 18.05
N THR A 191 -11.59 -1.62 19.13
CA THR A 191 -11.87 -3.07 19.13
C THR A 191 -13.36 -3.37 18.91
N LEU A 192 -14.27 -2.55 19.48
CA LEU A 192 -15.70 -2.66 19.22
C LEU A 192 -16.06 -2.33 17.76
N ALA A 193 -15.44 -1.28 17.17
CA ALA A 193 -15.66 -0.90 15.78
C ALA A 193 -15.19 -1.97 14.78
N ASP A 194 -14.08 -2.66 15.08
CA ASP A 194 -13.59 -3.80 14.30
C ASP A 194 -14.55 -5.01 14.38
N ALA A 195 -15.13 -5.27 15.55
CA ALA A 195 -16.13 -6.32 15.71
C ALA A 195 -17.39 -6.05 14.85
N TYR A 196 -17.88 -4.80 14.81
CA TYR A 196 -19.01 -4.41 13.97
C TYR A 196 -18.73 -4.53 12.47
N ARG A 197 -17.51 -4.16 12.02
CA ARG A 197 -17.09 -4.34 10.62
C ARG A 197 -17.14 -5.82 10.19
N ASN A 198 -16.73 -6.72 11.09
CA ASN A 198 -16.77 -8.16 10.84
C ASN A 198 -18.21 -8.71 10.82
N GLU A 199 -19.13 -8.17 11.62
CA GLU A 199 -20.55 -8.56 11.59
C GLU A 199 -21.27 -8.08 10.33
N GLU A 200 -20.91 -6.91 9.77
CA GLU A 200 -21.50 -6.40 8.53
C GLU A 200 -21.12 -7.28 7.31
N ILE A 201 -19.90 -7.82 7.30
CA ILE A 201 -19.41 -8.79 6.29
C ILE A 201 -20.17 -10.13 6.40
N LEU A 202 -20.41 -10.62 7.61
CA LEU A 202 -21.21 -11.83 7.85
C LEU A 202 -22.69 -11.66 7.49
N SER A 203 -23.21 -10.43 7.51
CA SER A 203 -24.59 -10.14 7.05
C SER A 203 -24.72 -10.15 5.52
N VAL A 204 -23.66 -9.72 4.79
CA VAL A 204 -23.62 -9.70 3.32
C VAL A 204 -23.50 -11.09 2.72
N GLU A 205 -22.79 -12.01 3.38
CA GLU A 205 -22.67 -13.42 2.95
C GLU A 205 -24.04 -14.12 2.90
N SER A 206 -25.01 -13.69 3.71
CA SER A 206 -26.37 -14.26 3.74
C SER A 206 -27.26 -13.88 2.55
N LEU A 207 -26.84 -12.91 1.72
CA LEU A 207 -27.61 -12.40 0.59
C LEU A 207 -27.25 -13.04 -0.77
N PHE A 208 -26.21 -13.87 -0.83
CA PHE A 208 -25.81 -14.56 -2.07
C PHE A 208 -25.90 -16.07 -1.92
N PRO A 209 -27.05 -16.71 -2.25
CA PRO A 209 -27.09 -18.15 -2.38
C PRO A 209 -26.21 -18.56 -3.58
N ALA A 210 -25.28 -19.48 -3.32
CA ALA A 210 -24.36 -20.07 -4.29
C ALA A 210 -25.07 -20.49 -5.58
N SER A 211 -24.96 -19.68 -6.64
CA SER A 211 -25.38 -20.05 -7.98
C SER A 211 -24.29 -20.90 -8.63
N LYS A 212 -24.53 -22.21 -8.67
CA LYS A 212 -23.78 -23.15 -9.51
C LYS A 212 -23.92 -22.78 -10.98
N GLY A 213 -22.79 -22.69 -11.67
CA GLY A 213 -22.71 -22.85 -13.12
C GLY A 213 -22.83 -21.55 -13.92
N ASN A 214 -21.67 -21.02 -14.30
CA ASN A 214 -21.32 -20.71 -15.69
C ASN A 214 -19.89 -20.14 -15.68
N GLU A 215 -18.94 -20.95 -16.17
CA GLU A 215 -17.60 -20.48 -16.50
C GLU A 215 -17.72 -19.44 -17.63
N ILE A 216 -17.67 -18.16 -17.26
CA ILE A 216 -17.35 -17.10 -18.22
C ILE A 216 -15.84 -17.14 -18.33
N GLU A 217 -15.34 -17.52 -19.50
CA GLU A 217 -13.91 -17.68 -19.79
C GLU A 217 -13.20 -16.30 -19.82
N VAL A 218 -12.92 -15.75 -18.63
CA VAL A 218 -12.29 -14.43 -18.39
C VAL A 218 -10.86 -14.36 -18.98
N MET A 219 -10.23 -15.51 -19.20
CA MET A 219 -8.88 -15.63 -19.76
C MET A 219 -8.74 -15.07 -21.19
N SER A 220 -9.82 -14.97 -21.98
CA SER A 220 -9.73 -14.43 -23.35
C SER A 220 -9.65 -12.90 -23.43
N LEU A 221 -10.05 -12.18 -22.37
CA LEU A 221 -10.04 -10.71 -22.32
C LEU A 221 -8.72 -10.13 -21.78
N LEU A 222 -7.90 -10.94 -21.12
CA LEU A 222 -6.64 -10.50 -20.49
C LEU A 222 -5.47 -10.31 -21.47
N MET A 223 -5.61 -10.70 -22.73
CA MET A 223 -4.51 -10.66 -23.71
C MET A 223 -4.48 -9.41 -24.61
N SER A 224 -5.39 -8.44 -24.45
CA SER A 224 -5.41 -7.21 -25.26
C SER A 224 -4.84 -5.95 -24.60
N GLY A 225 -4.31 -6.05 -23.38
CA GLY A 225 -3.64 -4.93 -22.71
C GLY A 225 -2.20 -4.74 -23.21
N THR A 226 -1.96 -3.73 -24.05
CA THR A 226 -0.60 -3.30 -24.37
C THR A 226 0.11 -2.78 -23.11
N PRO A 227 1.39 -3.15 -22.84
CA PRO A 227 2.11 -2.64 -21.68
C PRO A 227 2.24 -1.11 -21.76
N GLY A 228 1.72 -0.42 -20.75
CA GLY A 228 1.91 1.02 -20.59
C GLY A 228 3.40 1.36 -20.44
N LEU A 229 3.82 2.44 -21.09
CA LEU A 229 5.19 2.96 -21.00
C LEU A 229 5.50 3.41 -19.56
N SER A 230 6.47 2.73 -18.96
CA SER A 230 7.09 3.06 -17.67
C SER A 230 7.45 4.55 -17.58
N ARG A 231 6.75 5.30 -16.73
CA ARG A 231 7.07 6.69 -16.40
C ARG A 231 8.22 6.73 -15.39
N SER A 232 9.45 6.67 -15.86
CA SER A 232 10.64 6.97 -15.05
C SER A 232 11.68 7.74 -15.82
N LYS A 233 11.37 8.98 -16.26
CA LYS A 233 12.39 9.97 -16.61
C LYS A 233 11.97 11.37 -16.18
N SER A 234 12.59 11.85 -15.10
CA SER A 234 12.55 13.26 -14.70
C SER A 234 13.13 14.15 -15.82
N PRO A 235 12.64 15.40 -16.00
CA PRO A 235 13.13 16.28 -17.06
C PRO A 235 14.59 16.69 -16.82
N ARG A 236 15.47 16.46 -17.81
CA ARG A 236 16.82 17.05 -17.81
C ARG A 236 16.72 18.56 -18.05
N LYS A 237 17.28 19.37 -17.13
CA LYS A 237 17.51 20.81 -17.34
C LYS A 237 18.27 21.02 -18.66
N ARG A 238 17.69 21.77 -19.60
CA ARG A 238 18.43 22.34 -20.73
C ARG A 238 19.27 23.50 -20.19
N ASN A 239 20.59 23.41 -20.30
CA ASN A 239 21.46 24.57 -20.07
C ASN A 239 21.13 25.67 -21.09
N ARG A 240 20.94 26.88 -20.59
CA ARG A 240 20.97 28.11 -21.39
C ARG A 240 22.36 28.20 -22.02
N ARG A 241 22.41 28.49 -23.31
CA ARG A 241 23.65 28.95 -23.93
C ARG A 241 23.81 30.41 -23.54
N ASP A 242 24.96 30.75 -22.98
CA ASP A 242 25.40 32.12 -22.84
C ASP A 242 25.73 32.62 -24.24
N ASP A 243 24.92 33.53 -24.76
CA ASP A 243 25.26 34.33 -25.93
C ASP A 243 25.90 35.63 -25.39
N ASP A 244 27.23 35.59 -25.21
CA ASP A 244 28.09 36.77 -25.28
C ASP A 244 28.81 36.72 -26.64
N ASP A 245 28.45 37.64 -27.53
CA ASP A 245 29.38 38.55 -28.24
C ASP A 245 28.77 39.10 -29.56
N LEU A 246 28.79 40.45 -29.61
CA LEU A 246 28.65 41.40 -30.74
C LEU A 246 27.23 41.84 -31.17
#